data_AF-A0A2S9YIG1-F1
#
_entry.id   AF-A0A2S9YIG1-F1
#
_cell.length_a   1.000
_cell.length_b   1.000
_cell.length_c   1.000
_cell.angle_alpha   90.00
_cell.angle_beta   90.00
_cell.angle_gamma   90.00
#
_symmetry.space_group_name_H-M   'P 1'
#
loop_
_entity.id
_entity.type
_entity.pdbx_description
1 polymer ?
#
loop_
_entity_poly.entity_id
_entity_poly.type
_entity_poly.pdbx_seq_one_letter_code
_entity_poly.pdbx_strand_id
1 'polypeptide(L)'
;MACAKGQAAPGDPSRFDPVARYDEVANFAGSGLKLRQLSAKGVKEDGTVDLEEERYSTGVEYHFAKSISPPADAPPVGAGGSATWHQRVLVLLSKAGDVGEETDQHGSRRVVSKGMRRVEPEPDSGPPPPDLPAPKCGFAELWKQAREAGAPAGAVANIDYMNDRYAFRVSDVGFTLEFDIDCALF
;
A
#
# COMPACT_ATOMS: atom_id res chain seq x y z
N MET A 1 3.91 -2.81 -22.24
CA MET A 1 4.09 -2.25 -20.89
C MET A 1 3.42 -0.87 -20.84
N ALA A 2 2.51 -0.63 -19.88
CA ALA A 2 1.69 0.59 -19.84
C ALA A 2 2.41 1.69 -19.03
N CYS A 3 2.50 2.90 -19.59
CA CYS A 3 2.97 4.09 -18.86
C CYS A 3 2.25 4.23 -17.52
N ALA A 4 3.00 4.47 -16.43
CA ALA A 4 2.41 4.79 -15.14
C ALA A 4 1.37 5.93 -15.26
N LYS A 5 0.12 5.64 -14.92
CA LYS A 5 -0.94 6.66 -14.82
C LYS A 5 -0.78 7.36 -13.47
N GLY A 6 -0.61 8.69 -13.49
CA GLY A 6 -0.48 9.51 -12.29
C GLY A 6 -1.61 10.55 -12.19
N GLN A 7 -2.06 10.82 -10.97
CA GLN A 7 -3.03 11.88 -10.64
C GLN A 7 -2.76 12.43 -9.23
N ALA A 8 -3.54 13.44 -8.81
CA ALA A 8 -3.49 13.94 -7.43
C ALA A 8 -3.91 12.85 -6.43
N ALA A 9 -3.29 12.88 -5.24
CA ALA A 9 -3.79 12.09 -4.12
C ALA A 9 -5.22 12.56 -3.78
N PRO A 10 -6.15 11.64 -3.45
CA PRO A 10 -7.48 12.03 -3.02
C PRO A 10 -7.44 12.67 -1.63
N GLY A 11 -8.30 13.66 -1.39
CA GLY A 11 -8.37 14.38 -0.12
C GLY A 11 -7.27 15.42 0.07
N ASP A 12 -6.89 15.67 1.33
CA ASP A 12 -5.86 16.62 1.73
C ASP A 12 -4.50 15.90 1.88
N PRO A 13 -3.47 16.21 1.08
CA PRO A 13 -2.17 15.57 1.17
C PRO A 13 -1.47 15.72 2.54
N SER A 14 -1.71 16.82 3.26
CA SER A 14 -1.11 17.06 4.59
C SER A 14 -1.76 16.24 5.72
N ARG A 15 -2.93 15.64 5.42
CA ARG A 15 -3.77 14.87 6.33
C ARG A 15 -4.43 13.70 5.61
N PHE A 16 -3.66 12.96 4.82
CA PHE A 16 -4.17 11.85 4.05
C PHE A 16 -4.57 10.70 4.98
N ASP A 17 -5.84 10.28 4.95
CA ASP A 17 -6.33 9.13 5.72
C ASP A 17 -6.35 7.88 4.82
N PRO A 18 -5.46 6.89 5.05
CA PRO A 18 -5.38 5.71 4.20
C PRO A 18 -6.66 4.84 4.22
N VAL A 19 -7.36 4.81 5.34
CA VAL A 19 -8.51 3.91 5.50
C VAL A 19 -9.76 4.58 4.95
N ALA A 20 -9.98 5.85 5.28
CA ALA A 20 -11.13 6.60 4.78
C ALA A 20 -11.08 6.86 3.26
N ARG A 21 -9.89 6.87 2.65
CA ARG A 21 -9.69 7.07 1.20
C ARG A 21 -9.54 5.78 0.40
N TYR A 22 -9.70 4.62 1.04
CA TYR A 22 -9.51 3.32 0.39
C TYR A 22 -10.33 3.16 -0.90
N ASP A 23 -11.62 3.52 -0.89
CA ASP A 23 -12.50 3.33 -2.06
C ASP A 23 -12.03 4.14 -3.27
N GLU A 24 -11.56 5.38 -3.07
CA GLU A 24 -11.02 6.22 -4.15
C GLU A 24 -9.74 5.62 -4.74
N VAL A 25 -8.87 5.07 -3.88
CA VAL A 25 -7.64 4.40 -4.28
C VAL A 25 -7.93 3.08 -5.01
N ALA A 26 -8.88 2.27 -4.52
CA ALA A 26 -9.29 1.01 -5.14
C ALA A 26 -9.91 1.25 -6.52
N ASN A 27 -10.75 2.30 -6.66
CA ASN A 27 -11.30 2.72 -7.95
C ASN A 27 -10.20 3.14 -8.93
N PHE A 28 -9.17 3.85 -8.45
CA PHE A 28 -8.02 4.22 -9.26
C PHE A 28 -7.17 3.01 -9.67
N ALA A 29 -7.05 1.99 -8.81
CA ALA A 29 -6.35 0.75 -9.12
C ALA A 29 -7.02 0.00 -10.29
N GLY A 30 -8.35 -0.02 -10.33
CA GLY A 30 -9.16 -0.61 -11.40
C GLY A 30 -10.10 -1.72 -10.91
N SER A 31 -11.03 -2.12 -11.78
CA SER A 31 -12.07 -3.09 -11.43
C SER A 31 -11.56 -4.54 -11.33
N GLY A 32 -12.22 -5.34 -10.47
CA GLY A 32 -11.93 -6.76 -10.28
C GLY A 32 -10.65 -7.07 -9.51
N LEU A 33 -9.96 -6.03 -9.03
CA LEU A 33 -8.79 -6.14 -8.17
C LEU A 33 -9.20 -6.36 -6.71
N LYS A 34 -8.37 -7.09 -5.98
CA LYS A 34 -8.54 -7.34 -4.56
C LYS A 34 -7.31 -6.87 -3.79
N LEU A 35 -7.52 -6.27 -2.62
CA LEU A 35 -6.45 -5.82 -1.76
C LEU A 35 -5.66 -7.02 -1.23
N ARG A 36 -4.33 -6.90 -1.19
CA ARG A 36 -3.40 -7.89 -0.67
C ARG A 36 -2.52 -7.33 0.44
N GLN A 37 -2.26 -6.03 0.41
CA GLN A 37 -1.50 -5.32 1.42
C GLN A 37 -1.80 -3.82 1.35
N LEU A 38 -1.85 -3.18 2.52
CA LEU A 38 -1.79 -1.73 2.68
C LEU A 38 -0.63 -1.41 3.62
N SER A 39 0.31 -0.58 3.19
CA SER A 39 1.42 -0.10 4.00
C SER A 39 1.37 1.42 4.09
N ALA A 40 1.40 1.97 5.29
CA ALA A 40 1.43 3.42 5.53
C ALA A 40 2.63 3.78 6.43
N LYS A 41 3.43 4.74 5.99
CA LYS A 41 4.61 5.23 6.70
C LYS A 41 4.37 6.65 7.21
N GLY A 42 4.81 6.92 8.43
CA GLY A 42 4.67 8.25 9.04
C GLY A 42 3.24 8.57 9.47
N VAL A 43 2.50 7.58 9.95
CA VAL A 43 1.12 7.75 10.46
C VAL A 43 1.15 8.49 11.79
N LYS A 44 0.50 9.66 11.85
CA LYS A 44 0.36 10.50 13.06
C LYS A 44 -0.71 9.92 14.00
N GLU A 45 -0.73 10.40 15.24
CA GLU A 45 -1.71 9.99 16.27
C GLU A 45 -3.18 10.17 15.84
N ASP A 46 -3.46 11.13 14.94
CA ASP A 46 -4.80 11.33 14.38
C ASP A 46 -5.17 10.34 13.27
N GLY A 47 -4.32 9.35 12.99
CA GLY A 47 -4.52 8.31 11.97
C GLY A 47 -4.15 8.74 10.56
N THR A 48 -3.73 9.99 10.34
CA THR A 48 -3.39 10.50 9.02
C THR A 48 -1.90 10.44 8.72
N VAL A 49 -1.56 10.43 7.44
CA VAL A 49 -0.20 10.58 6.92
C VAL A 49 -0.07 11.98 6.32
N ASP A 50 1.00 12.68 6.66
CA ASP A 50 1.39 13.90 5.96
C ASP A 50 2.27 13.53 4.76
N LEU A 51 1.68 13.52 3.56
CA LEU A 51 2.39 13.21 2.33
C LEU A 51 3.33 14.35 1.90
N GLU A 52 3.27 15.53 2.52
CA GLU A 52 4.14 16.67 2.20
C GLU A 52 5.34 16.80 3.14
N GLU A 53 5.37 16.03 4.23
CA GLU A 53 6.44 16.01 5.21
C GLU A 53 7.81 15.70 4.57
N GLU A 54 8.81 16.51 4.93
CA GLU A 54 10.16 16.42 4.38
C GLU A 54 11.19 15.89 5.41
N ARG A 55 10.85 15.93 6.70
CA ARG A 55 11.79 15.58 7.78
C ARG A 55 12.00 14.07 7.94
N TYR A 56 11.05 13.26 7.49
CA TYR A 56 11.12 11.80 7.51
C TYR A 56 10.37 11.22 6.33
N SER A 57 10.62 9.94 6.03
CA SER A 57 9.95 9.26 4.93
C SER A 57 8.48 8.99 5.26
N THR A 58 7.58 9.52 4.43
CA THR A 58 6.15 9.26 4.47
C THR A 58 5.68 8.66 3.15
N GLY A 59 4.51 8.03 3.17
CA GLY A 59 3.92 7.46 1.96
C GLY A 59 2.94 6.36 2.27
N VAL A 60 2.12 6.03 1.27
CA VAL A 60 1.12 4.95 1.39
C VAL A 60 1.15 4.09 0.14
N GLU A 61 1.17 2.78 0.34
CA GLU A 61 1.23 1.79 -0.73
C GLU A 61 0.07 0.81 -0.59
N TYR A 62 -0.66 0.60 -1.69
CA TYR A 62 -1.72 -0.40 -1.78
C TYR A 62 -1.33 -1.42 -2.85
N HIS A 63 -1.24 -2.67 -2.44
CA HIS A 63 -0.99 -3.79 -3.34
C HIS A 63 -2.30 -4.48 -3.63
N PHE A 64 -2.66 -4.50 -4.91
CA PHE A 64 -3.81 -5.20 -5.42
C PHE A 64 -3.40 -6.34 -6.34
N ALA A 65 -4.25 -7.36 -6.45
CA ALA A 65 -4.09 -8.41 -7.46
C ALA A 65 -5.44 -8.91 -7.97
N LYS A 66 -5.42 -9.48 -9.18
CA LYS A 66 -6.51 -10.29 -9.74
C LYS A 66 -5.95 -11.52 -10.42
N SER A 67 -6.67 -12.63 -10.35
CA SER A 67 -6.34 -13.82 -11.14
C SER A 67 -6.59 -13.55 -12.63
N ILE A 68 -5.70 -14.07 -13.48
CA ILE A 68 -5.82 -13.96 -14.94
C ILE A 68 -5.56 -15.33 -15.58
N SER A 69 -5.92 -15.47 -16.86
CA SER A 69 -5.44 -16.60 -17.66
C SER A 69 -3.92 -16.46 -17.91
N PRO A 70 -3.20 -17.58 -18.10
CA PRO A 70 -1.80 -17.54 -18.47
C PRO A 70 -1.57 -16.65 -19.71
N PRO A 71 -0.54 -15.80 -19.73
CA PRO A 71 -0.18 -15.04 -20.92
C PRO A 71 0.26 -15.98 -22.06
N ALA A 72 0.25 -15.48 -23.30
CA ALA A 72 0.50 -16.31 -24.49
C ALA A 72 1.91 -16.92 -24.52
N ASP A 73 2.87 -16.27 -23.88
CA ASP A 73 4.27 -16.68 -23.72
C ASP A 73 4.54 -17.40 -22.39
N ALA A 74 3.50 -17.74 -21.62
CA ALA A 74 3.64 -18.51 -20.38
C ALA A 74 4.33 -19.86 -20.65
N PRO A 75 5.34 -20.25 -19.85
CA PRO A 75 5.90 -21.59 -19.92
C PRO A 75 4.81 -22.65 -19.67
N PRO A 76 4.89 -23.84 -20.31
CA PRO A 76 3.97 -24.92 -20.02
C PRO A 76 3.99 -25.34 -18.54
N VAL A 77 2.84 -25.78 -18.03
CA VAL A 77 2.73 -26.35 -16.67
C VAL A 77 3.71 -27.52 -16.54
N GLY A 78 4.53 -27.50 -15.49
CA GLY A 78 5.57 -28.52 -15.23
C GLY A 78 6.93 -28.25 -15.89
N ALA A 79 7.03 -27.24 -16.77
CA ALA A 79 8.29 -26.74 -17.33
C ALA A 79 8.67 -25.36 -16.75
N GLY A 80 8.38 -25.14 -15.46
CA GLY A 80 8.49 -23.85 -14.79
C GLY A 80 7.22 -22.97 -14.88
N GLY A 81 6.20 -23.40 -15.63
CA GLY A 81 4.90 -22.74 -15.66
C GLY A 81 4.02 -23.07 -14.45
N SER A 82 3.34 -22.06 -13.90
CA SER A 82 2.27 -22.23 -12.91
C SER A 82 0.90 -22.33 -13.58
N ALA A 83 -0.01 -23.09 -12.97
CA ALA A 83 -1.43 -23.07 -13.32
C ALA A 83 -2.13 -21.79 -12.85
N THR A 84 -1.55 -21.07 -11.89
CA THR A 84 -2.08 -19.82 -11.35
C THR A 84 -1.25 -18.63 -11.81
N TRP A 85 -1.92 -17.73 -12.52
CA TRP A 85 -1.37 -16.45 -12.97
C TRP A 85 -2.17 -15.32 -12.38
N HIS A 86 -1.48 -14.22 -12.08
CA HIS A 86 -2.12 -13.05 -11.53
C HIS A 86 -1.52 -11.78 -12.13
N GLN A 87 -2.36 -10.75 -12.19
CA GLN A 87 -1.94 -9.39 -12.50
C GLN A 87 -1.89 -8.61 -11.20
N ARG A 88 -0.71 -8.09 -10.86
CA ARG A 88 -0.51 -7.19 -9.72
C ARG A 88 -0.69 -5.74 -10.15
N VAL A 89 -1.22 -4.93 -9.24
CA VAL A 89 -1.33 -3.48 -9.40
C VAL A 89 -0.91 -2.85 -8.08
N LEU A 90 0.06 -1.96 -8.16
CA LEU A 90 0.54 -1.18 -7.03
C LEU A 90 0.04 0.26 -7.18
N VAL A 91 -0.63 0.78 -6.16
CA VAL A 91 -0.95 2.20 -6.06
C VAL A 91 -0.08 2.83 -4.98
N LEU A 92 0.73 3.80 -5.40
CA LEU A 92 1.66 4.54 -4.56
C LEU A 92 1.13 5.94 -4.35
N LEU A 93 1.10 6.40 -3.10
CA LEU A 93 0.85 7.79 -2.75
C LEU A 93 2.08 8.37 -2.07
N SER A 94 2.50 9.53 -2.55
CA SER A 94 3.70 10.25 -2.13
C SER A 94 3.49 11.75 -2.30
N LYS A 95 4.48 12.55 -1.93
CA LYS A 95 4.45 13.99 -2.20
C LYS A 95 4.33 14.26 -3.69
N ALA A 96 3.52 15.25 -4.06
CA ALA A 96 3.49 15.75 -5.43
C ALA A 96 4.80 16.48 -5.74
N GLY A 97 5.39 16.20 -6.90
CA GLY A 97 6.70 16.72 -7.27
C GLY A 97 7.86 15.77 -6.96
N ASP A 98 7.65 14.72 -6.16
CA ASP A 98 8.68 13.71 -5.91
C ASP A 98 9.13 13.05 -7.20
N VAL A 99 10.44 12.94 -7.40
CA VAL A 99 11.03 12.30 -8.57
C VAL A 99 11.27 10.83 -8.25
N GLY A 100 10.46 9.96 -8.83
CA GLY A 100 10.68 8.52 -8.83
C GLY A 100 11.41 8.05 -10.07
N GLU A 101 11.83 6.79 -10.03
CA GLU A 101 12.37 6.07 -11.16
C GLU A 101 11.31 5.08 -11.70
N GLU A 102 11.20 4.96 -13.01
CA GLU A 102 10.39 3.95 -13.69
C GLU A 102 11.33 3.19 -14.63
N THR A 103 11.46 1.89 -14.40
CA THR A 103 12.23 0.99 -15.24
C THR A 103 11.29 0.21 -16.14
N ASP A 104 11.56 0.23 -17.44
CA ASP A 104 10.93 -0.63 -18.42
C ASP A 104 11.99 -1.39 -19.23
N GLN A 105 11.54 -2.18 -20.22
CA GLN A 105 12.43 -2.95 -21.10
C GLN A 105 13.40 -2.08 -21.94
N HIS A 106 13.18 -0.77 -22.03
CA HIS A 106 13.99 0.19 -22.78
C HIS A 106 14.90 1.06 -21.89
N GLY A 107 14.89 0.81 -20.58
CA GLY A 107 15.76 1.47 -19.61
C GLY A 107 14.98 2.14 -18.49
N SER A 108 15.64 3.09 -17.85
CA SER A 108 15.09 3.82 -16.72
C SER A 108 14.78 5.27 -17.09
N ARG A 109 13.64 5.78 -16.66
CA ARG A 109 13.27 7.18 -16.76
C ARG A 109 12.84 7.76 -15.42
N ARG A 110 13.14 9.04 -15.23
CA ARG A 110 12.63 9.81 -14.09
C ARG A 110 11.17 10.18 -14.32
N VAL A 111 10.34 9.98 -13.31
CA VAL A 111 8.91 10.30 -13.34
C VAL A 111 8.60 11.17 -12.14
N VAL A 112 7.96 12.30 -12.38
CA VAL A 112 7.48 13.19 -11.31
C VAL A 112 6.13 12.69 -10.82
N SER A 113 6.03 12.40 -9.52
CA SER A 113 4.79 12.02 -8.86
C SER A 113 3.81 13.18 -8.89
N LYS A 114 2.55 12.86 -9.19
CA LYS A 114 1.45 13.82 -9.09
C LYS A 114 0.73 13.73 -7.74
N GLY A 115 1.20 12.89 -6.82
CA GLY A 115 0.57 12.61 -5.53
C GLY A 115 0.09 11.16 -5.43
N MET A 116 -0.44 10.59 -6.51
CA MET A 116 -0.84 9.19 -6.61
C MET A 116 -0.46 8.59 -7.96
N ARG A 117 0.13 7.40 -7.95
CA ARG A 117 0.63 6.71 -9.14
C ARG A 117 0.20 5.25 -9.14
N ARG A 118 -0.22 4.75 -10.30
CA ARG A 118 -0.52 3.35 -10.55
C ARG A 118 0.63 2.71 -11.32
N VAL A 119 1.13 1.60 -10.80
CA VAL A 119 2.14 0.75 -11.41
C VAL A 119 1.53 -0.64 -11.65
N GLU A 120 1.67 -1.15 -12.87
CA GLU A 120 1.17 -2.47 -13.26
C GLU A 120 2.35 -3.29 -13.79
N PRO A 121 3.03 -4.07 -12.93
CA PRO A 121 4.11 -4.97 -13.33
C PRO A 121 3.63 -6.03 -14.32
N GLU A 122 4.56 -6.73 -14.97
CA GLU A 122 4.21 -7.90 -15.77
C GLU A 122 3.51 -8.96 -14.91
N PRO A 123 2.55 -9.72 -15.48
CA PRO A 123 1.92 -10.83 -14.79
C PRO A 123 2.96 -11.82 -14.27
N ASP A 124 2.70 -12.34 -13.08
CA ASP A 124 3.52 -13.36 -12.46
C ASP A 124 2.74 -14.62 -12.14
N SER A 125 3.51 -15.70 -12.04
CA SER A 125 3.02 -17.05 -11.85
C SER A 125 3.33 -17.49 -10.41
N GLY A 126 2.38 -18.17 -9.76
CA GLY A 126 2.51 -18.63 -8.37
C GLY A 126 1.26 -18.32 -7.54
N PRO A 127 1.23 -18.77 -6.27
CA PRO A 127 0.16 -18.42 -5.37
C PRO A 127 0.27 -16.94 -4.97
N PRO A 128 -0.75 -16.10 -5.23
CA PRO A 128 -0.74 -14.74 -4.72
C PRO A 128 -0.86 -14.74 -3.18
N PRO A 129 -0.44 -13.67 -2.48
CA PRO A 129 -0.79 -13.46 -1.08
C PRO A 129 -2.32 -13.56 -0.86
N PRO A 130 -2.82 -13.84 0.36
CA PRO A 130 -4.26 -13.92 0.63
C PRO A 130 -5.02 -12.63 0.26
N ASP A 131 -6.29 -12.77 -0.07
CA ASP A 131 -7.18 -11.63 -0.29
C ASP A 131 -7.50 -11.00 1.05
N LEU A 132 -7.30 -9.69 1.18
CA LEU A 132 -7.73 -8.94 2.35
C LEU A 132 -9.10 -8.29 2.10
N PRO A 133 -9.98 -8.25 3.12
CA PRO A 133 -11.11 -7.35 3.06
C PRO A 133 -10.62 -5.89 3.06
N ALA A 134 -11.48 -4.97 2.59
CA ALA A 134 -11.23 -3.54 2.71
C ALA A 134 -10.87 -3.19 4.17
N PRO A 135 -9.87 -2.31 4.41
CA PRO A 135 -9.48 -1.93 5.75
C PRO A 135 -10.65 -1.25 6.45
N LYS A 136 -10.93 -1.66 7.69
CA LYS A 136 -12.03 -1.09 8.49
C LYS A 136 -11.52 -0.33 9.71
N CYS A 137 -10.36 -0.72 10.23
CA CYS A 137 -9.76 -0.09 11.39
C CYS A 137 -9.17 1.25 11.01
N GLY A 138 -9.77 2.34 11.49
CA GLY A 138 -9.18 3.66 11.36
C GLY A 138 -7.85 3.69 12.12
N PHE A 139 -6.80 4.23 11.52
CA PHE A 139 -5.48 4.24 12.17
C PHE A 139 -5.42 5.10 13.44
N ALA A 140 -6.33 6.05 13.60
CA ALA A 140 -6.50 6.82 14.84
C ALA A 140 -6.93 5.91 16.02
N GLU A 141 -7.74 4.89 15.75
CA GLU A 141 -8.20 3.93 16.75
C GLU A 141 -7.07 2.99 17.18
N LEU A 142 -6.27 2.52 16.22
CA LEU A 142 -5.06 1.75 16.50
C LEU A 142 -4.07 2.57 17.34
N TRP A 143 -3.90 3.86 17.00
CA TRP A 143 -3.10 4.79 17.78
C TRP A 143 -3.61 4.95 19.20
N LYS A 144 -4.92 5.12 19.40
CA LYS A 144 -5.50 5.23 20.75
C LYS A 144 -5.10 4.05 21.63
N GLN A 145 -5.23 2.83 21.13
CA GLN A 145 -4.80 1.62 21.85
C GLN A 145 -3.28 1.59 22.04
N ALA A 146 -2.50 2.00 21.04
CA ALA A 146 -1.05 2.08 21.16
C ALA A 146 -0.60 3.08 22.24
N ARG A 147 -1.28 4.23 22.38
CA ARG A 147 -1.05 5.22 23.44
C ARG A 147 -1.35 4.62 24.82
N GLU A 148 -2.45 3.88 24.95
CA GLU A 148 -2.81 3.17 26.19
C GLU A 148 -1.76 2.09 26.54
N ALA A 149 -1.16 1.45 25.54
CA ALA A 149 -0.07 0.48 25.68
C ALA A 149 1.32 1.12 25.87
N GLY A 150 1.43 2.45 25.93
CA GLY A 150 2.67 3.15 26.25
C GLY A 150 3.51 3.62 25.05
N ALA A 151 2.93 3.70 23.86
CA ALA A 151 3.59 4.37 22.73
C ALA A 151 4.04 5.79 23.14
N PRO A 152 5.17 6.32 22.63
CA PRO A 152 5.64 7.68 22.92
C PRO A 152 4.76 8.76 22.25
N ALA A 153 4.66 9.93 22.87
CA ALA A 153 3.78 11.01 22.40
C ALA A 153 4.45 11.80 21.27
N GLY A 154 3.65 12.20 20.27
CA GLY A 154 4.14 12.93 19.10
C GLY A 154 5.02 12.10 18.17
N ALA A 155 5.10 10.80 18.38
CA ALA A 155 5.77 9.89 17.47
C ALA A 155 4.89 9.60 16.24
N VAL A 156 5.52 9.07 15.21
CA VAL A 156 4.84 8.56 14.02
C VAL A 156 5.05 7.05 13.89
N ALA A 157 4.07 6.37 13.30
CA ALA A 157 4.08 4.93 13.15
C ALA A 157 4.18 4.50 11.68
N ASN A 158 4.71 3.30 11.48
CA ASN A 158 4.54 2.52 10.28
C ASN A 158 3.46 1.48 10.56
N ILE A 159 2.41 1.44 9.73
CA ILE A 159 1.29 0.53 9.88
C ILE A 159 1.16 -0.30 8.61
N ASP A 160 1.25 -1.62 8.75
CA ASP A 160 1.07 -2.58 7.66
C ASP A 160 -0.16 -3.43 7.92
N TYR A 161 -1.10 -3.42 6.99
CA TYR A 161 -2.25 -4.32 6.96
C TYR A 161 -2.00 -5.43 5.94
N MET A 162 -1.67 -6.62 6.44
CA MET A 162 -1.36 -7.81 5.66
C MET A 162 -1.59 -9.08 6.47
N ASN A 163 -1.92 -10.19 5.81
CA ASN A 163 -2.17 -11.48 6.46
C ASN A 163 -3.23 -11.39 7.58
N ASP A 164 -4.35 -10.70 7.30
CA ASP A 164 -5.49 -10.54 8.22
C ASP A 164 -5.14 -9.88 9.58
N ARG A 165 -4.16 -8.98 9.59
CA ARG A 165 -3.74 -8.21 10.77
C ARG A 165 -3.13 -6.88 10.41
N TYR A 166 -3.10 -5.98 11.39
CA TYR A 166 -2.37 -4.71 11.36
C TYR A 166 -1.12 -4.83 12.23
N ALA A 167 0.06 -4.67 11.63
CA ALA A 167 1.31 -4.51 12.36
C ALA A 167 1.61 -3.02 12.53
N PHE A 168 1.62 -2.54 13.78
CA PHE A 168 1.87 -1.16 14.15
C PHE A 168 3.27 -1.03 14.74
N ARG A 169 4.10 -0.12 14.21
CA ARG A 169 5.51 0.01 14.61
C ARG A 169 5.94 1.46 14.76
N VAL A 170 6.57 1.81 15.88
CA VAL A 170 7.31 3.06 16.06
C VAL A 170 8.80 2.71 16.08
N SER A 171 9.46 2.90 14.93
CA SER A 171 10.79 2.34 14.65
C SER A 171 11.88 2.79 15.63
N ASP A 172 11.92 4.08 15.98
CA ASP A 172 13.02 4.65 16.76
C ASP A 172 13.07 4.18 18.22
N VAL A 173 11.96 3.66 18.74
CA VAL A 173 11.85 3.17 20.12
C VAL A 173 11.59 1.66 20.20
N GLY A 174 11.61 0.96 19.06
CA GLY A 174 11.33 -0.48 19.00
C GLY A 174 9.94 -0.89 19.49
N PHE A 175 8.98 0.04 19.49
CA PHE A 175 7.62 -0.23 19.96
C PHE A 175 6.82 -0.89 18.83
N THR A 176 6.25 -2.08 19.10
CA THR A 176 5.50 -2.86 18.12
C THR A 176 4.24 -3.42 18.77
N LEU A 177 3.12 -3.34 18.06
CA LEU A 177 1.86 -4.00 18.41
C LEU A 177 1.29 -4.70 17.17
N GLU A 178 0.50 -5.74 17.38
CA GLU A 178 -0.31 -6.36 16.34
C GLU A 178 -1.80 -6.24 16.71
N PHE A 179 -2.63 -5.94 15.72
CA PHE A 179 -4.09 -5.89 15.86
C PHE A 179 -4.73 -6.83 14.85
N ASP A 180 -5.87 -7.41 15.18
CA ASP A 180 -6.66 -8.21 14.24
C ASP A 180 -7.51 -7.33 13.30
N ILE A 181 -8.27 -7.98 12.41
CA ILE A 181 -9.17 -7.31 11.45
C ILE A 181 -10.36 -6.60 12.11
N ASP A 182 -10.65 -6.90 13.37
CA ASP A 182 -11.69 -6.29 14.18
C ASP A 182 -11.11 -5.19 15.11
N CYS A 183 -9.88 -4.78 14.83
CA CYS A 183 -9.15 -3.71 15.50
C CYS A 183 -8.79 -4.00 16.95
N ALA A 184 -8.89 -5.26 17.38
CA ALA A 184 -8.53 -5.65 18.73
C ALA A 184 -7.03 -5.91 18.82
N LEU A 185 -6.41 -5.45 19.92
CA LEU A 185 -5.03 -5.75 20.23
C LEU A 185 -4.86 -7.25 20.55
N PHE A 186 -3.84 -7.88 19.96
CA PHE A 186 -3.45 -9.27 20.25
C PHE A 186 -2.79 -9.45 21.62
#